data_AF-A0A0B8PKG7-F1
#
_entry.id   AF-A0A0B8PKG7-F1
#
_cell.length_a   1.000
_cell.length_b   1.000
_cell.length_c   1.000
_cell.angle_alpha   90.00
_cell.angle_beta   90.00
_cell.angle_gamma   90.00
#
_symmetry.space_group_name_H-M   'P 1'
#
loop_
_entity.id
_entity.type
_entity.pdbx_description
1 polymer ?
#
loop_
_entity_poly.entity_id
_entity_poly.type
_entity_poly.pdbx_seq_one_letter_code
_entity_poly.pdbx_strand_id
1 'polypeptide(L)'
;MNGKGSLVYFYLGFGVALSTFMYRSFIAKIPRSLDESGAIEGASKFTIFWKIIFPQLKPITATMLVLNALWLWNDYLLPSLVLYQDQRTLPLMTYSFFGKYTSDYGLAMAGLVLSIVPIIIFYLIMQRQIVSGITDGAVK
;
A
#
# COMPACT_ATOMS: atom_id res chain seq x y z
N MET A 1 -21.46 -9.54 7.48
CA MET A 1 -20.15 -9.32 6.81
C MET A 1 -19.55 -7.99 7.27
N ASN A 2 -19.47 -7.74 8.58
CA ASN A 2 -19.17 -6.39 9.10
C ASN A 2 -18.06 -6.50 10.15
N GLY A 3 -16.95 -5.80 9.93
CA GLY A 3 -15.76 -5.80 10.79
C GLY A 3 -14.48 -5.57 9.99
N LYS A 4 -13.32 -5.51 10.66
CA LYS A 4 -12.01 -5.28 10.00
C LYS A 4 -11.73 -6.22 8.82
N GLY A 5 -12.24 -7.45 8.85
CA GLY A 5 -12.09 -8.42 7.76
C GLY A 5 -12.80 -8.03 6.45
N SER A 6 -14.01 -7.46 6.51
CA SER A 6 -14.69 -6.99 5.29
C SER A 6 -14.03 -5.74 4.72
N LEU A 7 -13.51 -4.87 5.59
CA LEU A 7 -12.71 -3.73 5.17
C LEU A 7 -11.45 -4.15 4.38
N VAL A 8 -10.72 -5.16 4.88
CA VAL A 8 -9.55 -5.73 4.16
C VAL A 8 -9.97 -6.29 2.80
N TYR A 9 -11.08 -7.03 2.74
CA TYR A 9 -11.58 -7.60 1.48
C TYR A 9 -11.87 -6.53 0.43
N PHE A 10 -12.53 -5.42 0.82
CA PHE A 10 -12.78 -4.31 -0.11
C PHE A 10 -11.50 -3.63 -0.58
N TYR A 11 -10.53 -3.42 0.32
CA TYR A 11 -9.25 -2.84 -0.06
C TYR A 11 -8.45 -3.71 -1.03
N LEU A 12 -8.52 -5.04 -0.89
CA LEU A 12 -7.94 -5.95 -1.88
C LEU A 12 -8.58 -5.75 -3.25
N GLY A 13 -9.91 -5.66 -3.32
CA GLY A 13 -10.62 -5.42 -4.58
C GLY A 13 -10.21 -4.10 -5.25
N PHE A 14 -10.23 -2.99 -4.50
CA PHE A 14 -9.93 -1.66 -5.04
C PHE A 14 -8.45 -1.46 -5.40
N GLY A 15 -7.53 -1.98 -4.58
CA GLY A 15 -6.09 -1.79 -4.78
C GLY A 15 -5.48 -2.64 -5.90
N VAL A 16 -6.16 -3.73 -6.31
CA VAL A 16 -5.62 -4.68 -7.29
C VAL A 16 -5.47 -4.09 -8.70
N ALA A 17 -6.39 -3.23 -9.14
CA ALA A 17 -6.35 -2.70 -10.51
C ALA A 17 -5.08 -1.90 -10.80
N LEU A 18 -4.79 -0.89 -9.96
CA LEU A 18 -3.58 -0.07 -10.08
C LEU A 18 -2.32 -0.92 -9.87
N SER A 19 -2.31 -1.77 -8.84
CA SER A 19 -1.17 -2.63 -8.56
C SER A 19 -0.84 -3.53 -9.75
N THR A 20 -1.83 -4.20 -10.32
CA THR A 20 -1.65 -5.09 -11.48
C THR A 20 -1.11 -4.34 -12.69
N PHE A 21 -1.64 -3.15 -12.97
CA PHE A 21 -1.15 -2.31 -14.06
C PHE A 21 0.33 -1.92 -13.87
N MET A 22 0.69 -1.50 -12.65
CA MET A 22 2.06 -1.10 -12.31
C MET A 22 3.03 -2.28 -12.37
N TYR A 23 2.66 -3.44 -11.81
CA TYR A 23 3.47 -4.66 -11.90
C TYR A 23 3.65 -5.13 -13.34
N ARG A 24 2.60 -5.11 -14.17
CA ARG A 24 2.69 -5.45 -15.60
C ARG A 24 3.71 -4.56 -16.31
N SER A 25 3.66 -3.25 -16.07
CA SER A 25 4.58 -2.29 -16.67
C SER A 25 6.04 -2.56 -16.29
N PHE A 26 6.30 -2.98 -15.05
CA PHE A 26 7.64 -3.39 -14.62
C PHE A 26 8.09 -4.73 -15.21
N ILE A 27 7.22 -5.74 -15.20
CA ILE A 27 7.52 -7.05 -15.79
C ILE A 27 7.84 -6.91 -17.28
N ALA A 28 7.14 -6.02 -18.00
CA ALA A 28 7.39 -5.79 -19.42
C ALA A 28 8.79 -5.23 -19.73
N LYS A 29 9.49 -4.66 -18.73
CA LYS A 29 10.88 -4.18 -18.88
C LYS A 29 11.92 -5.29 -18.71
N ILE A 30 11.52 -6.45 -18.16
CA ILE A 30 12.44 -7.57 -17.92
C ILE A 30 12.73 -8.28 -19.26
N PRO A 31 14.00 -8.41 -19.67
CA PRO A 31 14.36 -9.07 -20.93
C PRO A 31 13.87 -10.52 -20.97
N ARG A 32 13.23 -10.90 -22.09
CA ARG A 32 12.76 -12.29 -22.31
C ARG A 32 13.89 -13.32 -22.30
N SER A 33 15.12 -12.89 -22.62
CA SER A 33 16.31 -13.74 -22.59
C SER A 33 16.55 -14.39 -21.22
N LEU A 34 16.11 -13.77 -20.12
CA LEU A 34 16.24 -14.35 -18.79
C LEU A 34 15.35 -15.59 -18.59
N ASP A 35 14.15 -15.60 -19.18
CA ASP A 35 13.24 -16.75 -19.16
C ASP A 35 13.79 -17.87 -20.06
N GLU A 36 14.29 -17.50 -21.25
CA GLU A 36 14.91 -18.43 -22.20
C GLU A 36 16.18 -19.09 -21.62
N SER A 37 17.07 -18.34 -20.98
CA SER A 37 18.26 -18.90 -20.32
C SER A 37 17.90 -19.85 -19.18
N GLY A 38 16.93 -19.48 -18.33
CA GLY A 38 16.47 -20.37 -17.26
C GLY A 38 15.82 -21.66 -17.79
N ALA A 39 15.09 -21.56 -18.90
CA ALA A 39 14.50 -22.73 -19.56
C ALA A 39 15.57 -23.65 -20.19
N ILE A 40 16.64 -23.09 -20.77
CA ILE A 40 17.78 -23.84 -21.30
C ILE A 40 18.51 -24.59 -20.17
N GLU A 41 18.61 -24.00 -18.99
CA GLU A 41 19.16 -24.63 -17.78
C GLU A 41 18.22 -25.67 -17.14
N GLY A 42 17.04 -25.91 -17.73
CA GLY A 42 16.06 -26.89 -17.24
C GLY A 42 15.25 -26.42 -16.02
N ALA A 43 15.29 -25.12 -15.69
CA ALA A 43 14.49 -24.58 -14.59
C ALA A 43 13.00 -24.54 -14.95
N SER A 44 12.14 -24.88 -13.99
CA SER A 44 10.69 -24.75 -14.16
C SER A 44 10.28 -23.28 -14.19
N LYS A 45 9.18 -22.95 -14.91
CA LYS A 45 8.63 -21.58 -14.97
C LYS A 45 8.39 -20.97 -13.59
N PHE A 46 7.96 -21.79 -12.62
CA PHE A 46 7.77 -21.35 -11.23
C PHE A 46 9.09 -20.93 -10.58
N THR A 47 10.17 -21.69 -10.83
CA THR A 47 11.51 -21.36 -10.34
C THR A 47 12.04 -20.09 -10.96
N ILE A 48 11.89 -19.94 -12.29
CA ILE A 48 12.30 -18.74 -13.03
C ILE A 48 11.57 -17.51 -12.47
N PHE A 49 10.25 -17.60 -12.29
CA PHE A 49 9.47 -16.50 -11.73
C PHE A 49 9.96 -16.10 -10.34
N TRP A 50 10.03 -17.02 -9.39
CA TRP A 50 10.34 -16.67 -8.00
C TRP A 50 11.80 -16.34 -7.73
N LYS A 51 12.75 -16.96 -8.45
CA LYS A 51 14.18 -16.78 -8.21
C LYS A 51 14.84 -15.73 -9.13
N ILE A 52 14.29 -15.50 -10.32
CA ILE A 52 14.91 -14.61 -11.32
C ILE A 52 14.07 -13.34 -11.51
N ILE A 53 12.77 -13.48 -11.80
CA ILE A 53 11.90 -12.35 -12.13
C ILE A 53 11.48 -11.59 -10.88
N PHE A 54 10.97 -12.27 -9.86
CA PHE A 54 10.40 -11.67 -8.66
C PHE A 54 11.39 -10.78 -7.88
N PRO A 55 12.68 -11.13 -7.70
CA PRO A 55 13.65 -10.23 -7.06
C PRO A 55 13.85 -8.90 -7.80
N GLN A 56 13.69 -8.89 -9.12
CA GLN A 56 13.77 -7.67 -9.94
C GLN A 56 12.53 -6.78 -9.76
N LEU A 57 11.41 -7.32 -9.26
CA LEU A 57 10.21 -6.57 -8.92
C LEU A 57 10.29 -5.89 -7.55
N LYS A 58 11.35 -6.11 -6.78
CA LYS A 58 11.54 -5.48 -5.46
C LYS A 58 11.35 -3.96 -5.46
N PRO A 59 11.84 -3.17 -6.44
CA PRO A 59 11.62 -1.73 -6.48
C PRO A 59 10.14 -1.37 -6.61
N ILE A 60 9.41 -2.02 -7.54
CA ILE A 60 7.98 -1.75 -7.71
C ILE A 60 7.15 -2.24 -6.54
N THR A 61 7.51 -3.36 -5.91
CA THR A 61 6.87 -3.82 -4.69
C THR A 61 7.03 -2.83 -3.55
N ALA A 62 8.21 -2.22 -3.40
CA ALA A 62 8.42 -1.20 -2.38
C ALA A 62 7.58 0.06 -2.66
N THR A 63 7.52 0.52 -3.90
CA THR A 63 6.65 1.64 -4.31
C THR A 63 5.18 1.34 -4.04
N MET A 64 4.69 0.18 -4.45
CA MET A 64 3.30 -0.22 -4.22
C MET A 64 2.98 -0.35 -2.74
N LEU A 65 3.91 -0.87 -1.93
CA LEU A 65 3.75 -0.97 -0.48
C LEU A 65 3.56 0.42 0.14
N VAL A 66 4.39 1.39 -0.25
CA VAL A 66 4.27 2.77 0.24
C VAL A 66 2.97 3.42 -0.18
N LEU A 67 2.64 3.38 -1.48
CA LEU A 67 1.43 4.02 -1.99
C LEU A 67 0.17 3.43 -1.35
N ASN A 68 0.09 2.10 -1.24
CA ASN A 68 -1.05 1.46 -0.59
C ASN A 68 -1.06 1.73 0.91
N ALA A 69 0.06 1.68 1.63
CA ALA A 69 0.09 1.97 3.07
C ALA A 69 -0.39 3.40 3.36
N LEU A 70 0.07 4.39 2.59
CA LEU A 70 -0.39 5.77 2.73
C LEU A 70 -1.87 5.92 2.40
N TRP A 71 -2.34 5.30 1.31
CA TRP A 71 -3.74 5.35 0.93
C TRP A 71 -4.65 4.72 2.01
N LEU A 72 -4.34 3.50 2.44
CA LEU A 72 -5.10 2.76 3.45
C LEU A 72 -5.12 3.46 4.81
N TRP A 73 -4.00 4.09 5.20
CA TRP A 73 -3.91 4.80 6.46
C TRP A 73 -4.72 6.09 6.46
N ASN A 74 -4.74 6.83 5.34
CA ASN A 74 -5.47 8.09 5.24
C ASN A 74 -6.95 7.91 4.89
N ASP A 75 -7.39 6.71 4.51
CA ASP A 75 -8.77 6.51 4.13
C ASP A 75 -9.72 6.64 5.33
N TYR A 76 -10.66 7.57 5.18
CA TYR A 76 -11.74 7.83 6.10
C TYR A 76 -13.06 7.22 5.61
N LEU A 77 -13.28 7.25 4.29
CA LEU A 77 -14.60 7.01 3.70
C LEU A 77 -15.00 5.55 3.87
N LEU A 78 -14.19 4.60 3.40
CA LEU A 78 -14.55 3.19 3.46
C LEU A 78 -14.65 2.68 4.92
N PRO A 79 -13.73 3.03 5.85
CA PRO A 79 -13.89 2.69 7.26
C PRO A 79 -15.17 3.25 7.87
N SER A 80 -15.56 4.49 7.54
CA SER A 80 -16.78 5.10 8.08
C SER A 80 -18.07 4.39 7.64
N LEU A 81 -18.05 3.79 6.44
CA LEU A 81 -19.20 3.09 5.86
C LEU A 81 -19.31 1.64 6.35
N VAL A 82 -18.19 0.99 6.65
CA VAL A 82 -18.12 -0.47 6.88
C VAL A 82 -17.92 -0.84 8.34
N LEU A 83 -17.24 -0.02 9.14
CA LEU A 83 -16.87 -0.37 10.52
C LEU A 83 -17.91 0.06 11.54
N TYR A 84 -18.07 -0.77 12.58
CA TYR A 84 -18.79 -0.41 13.80
C TYR A 84 -17.98 0.51 14.71
N GLN A 85 -18.65 1.15 15.68
CA GLN A 85 -18.04 2.15 16.56
C GLN A 85 -16.83 1.63 17.35
N ASP A 86 -16.84 0.36 17.76
CA ASP A 86 -15.79 -0.33 18.50
C ASP A 86 -14.58 -0.74 17.63
N GLN A 87 -14.73 -0.67 16.30
CA GLN A 87 -13.70 -1.11 15.35
C GLN A 87 -13.07 0.04 14.57
N ARG A 88 -13.44 1.30 14.85
CA ARG A 88 -13.02 2.48 14.10
C ARG A 88 -11.50 2.60 14.02
N THR A 89 -11.02 3.06 12.86
CA THR A 89 -9.61 3.41 12.68
C THR A 89 -9.27 4.69 13.45
N LEU A 90 -7.99 4.90 13.75
CA LEU A 90 -7.55 6.09 14.47
C LEU A 90 -7.94 7.41 13.76
N PRO A 91 -7.80 7.55 12.42
CA PRO A 91 -8.31 8.71 11.70
C PRO A 91 -9.82 8.87 11.86
N LEU A 92 -10.60 7.79 11.66
CA LEU A 92 -12.06 7.81 11.78
C LEU A 92 -12.52 8.21 13.20
N MET A 93 -11.84 7.72 14.22
CA MET A 93 -12.15 8.08 15.61
C MET A 93 -11.85 9.56 15.90
N THR A 94 -10.78 10.10 15.31
CA THR A 94 -10.44 11.52 15.47
C THR A 94 -11.54 12.44 14.94
N TYR A 95 -12.21 12.05 13.85
CA TYR A 95 -13.35 12.80 13.32
C TYR A 95 -14.56 12.82 14.24
N SER A 96 -14.69 11.89 15.18
CA SER A 96 -15.82 11.87 16.12
C SER A 96 -15.78 13.01 17.16
N PHE A 97 -14.63 13.66 17.34
CA PHE A 97 -14.48 14.83 18.22
C PHE A 97 -15.01 16.13 17.57
N PHE A 98 -15.25 16.13 16.25
CA PHE A 98 -15.94 17.19 15.54
C PHE A 98 -17.45 16.93 15.58
N GLY A 99 -18.07 17.23 16.72
CA GLY A 99 -19.48 16.97 16.96
C GLY A 99 -20.41 17.97 16.28
N LYS A 100 -21.66 17.55 16.03
CA LYS A 100 -22.73 18.35 15.40
C LYS A 100 -23.21 19.53 16.25
N TYR A 101 -23.03 19.46 17.58
CA TYR A 101 -23.52 20.46 18.54
C TYR A 101 -22.39 21.13 19.34
N THR A 102 -21.37 20.36 19.71
CA THR A 102 -20.15 20.86 20.36
C THR A 102 -18.96 20.10 19.78
N SER A 103 -17.88 20.83 19.47
CA SER A 103 -16.61 20.25 19.03
C SER A 103 -15.58 20.41 20.13
N ASP A 104 -14.93 19.32 20.51
CA ASP A 104 -13.78 19.36 21.43
C ASP A 104 -12.50 19.46 20.60
N TYR A 105 -12.11 20.70 20.31
CA TYR A 105 -10.92 20.97 19.52
C TYR A 105 -9.63 20.49 20.20
N GLY A 106 -9.59 20.41 21.54
CA GLY A 106 -8.43 19.91 22.26
C GLY A 106 -8.20 18.43 21.98
N LEU A 107 -9.24 17.60 22.15
CA LEU A 107 -9.17 16.17 21.85
C LEU A 107 -9.01 15.89 20.35
N ALA A 108 -9.69 16.67 19.49
CA ALA A 108 -9.56 16.52 18.05
C ALA A 108 -8.11 16.76 17.57
N MET A 109 -7.48 17.85 18.01
CA MET A 109 -6.08 18.16 17.64
C MET A 109 -5.10 17.12 18.19
N ALA A 110 -5.29 16.65 19.43
CA ALA A 110 -4.47 15.56 19.98
C ALA A 110 -4.59 14.27 19.16
N GLY A 111 -5.81 13.90 18.74
CA GLY A 111 -6.04 12.76 17.86
C GLY A 111 -5.37 12.91 16.49
N LEU A 112 -5.41 14.12 15.90
CA LEU A 112 -4.74 14.42 14.64
C LEU A 112 -3.21 14.31 14.75
N VAL A 113 -2.62 14.78 15.84
CA VAL A 113 -1.18 14.62 16.07
C VAL A 113 -0.81 13.14 16.18
N LEU A 114 -1.58 12.37 16.95
CA LEU A 114 -1.34 10.92 17.09
C LEU A 114 -1.54 10.16 15.77
N SER A 115 -2.44 10.59 14.90
CA SER A 115 -2.68 9.94 13.60
C SER A 115 -1.55 10.17 12.60
N ILE A 116 -0.82 11.29 12.73
CA ILE A 116 0.33 11.64 11.88
C ILE A 116 1.60 10.87 12.29
N VAL A 117 1.79 10.59 13.58
CA VAL A 117 3.03 9.96 14.09
C VAL A 117 3.39 8.65 13.35
N PRO A 118 2.48 7.68 13.16
CA PRO A 118 2.79 6.44 12.44
C PRO A 118 3.18 6.66 10.98
N ILE A 119 2.60 7.66 10.32
CA ILE A 119 2.95 8.03 8.92
C ILE A 119 4.38 8.54 8.87
N ILE A 120 4.77 9.39 9.81
CA ILE A 120 6.14 9.93 9.87
C ILE A 120 7.14 8.77 10.08
N ILE A 121 6.86 7.87 11.03
CA ILE A 121 7.72 6.71 11.28
C ILE A 121 7.83 5.85 10.02
N PHE A 122 6.70 5.55 9.38
CA PHE A 122 6.66 4.77 8.14
C PHE A 122 7.48 5.44 7.03
N TYR A 123 7.32 6.74 6.84
CA TYR A 123 8.07 7.52 5.86
C TYR A 123 9.58 7.46 6.13
N LEU A 124 10.03 7.66 7.37
CA LEU A 124 11.45 7.61 7.72
C LEU A 124 12.09 6.25 7.41
N ILE A 125 11.34 5.16 7.59
CA ILE A 125 11.79 3.80 7.27
C ILE A 125 11.82 3.56 5.75
N MET A 126 10.85 4.10 5.01
CA MET A 126 10.66 3.83 3.58
C MET A 126 11.28 4.86 2.63
N GLN A 127 11.76 6.01 3.12
CA GLN A 127 12.22 7.14 2.29
C GLN A 127 13.25 6.74 1.22
N ARG A 128 14.16 5.81 1.53
CA ARG A 128 15.19 5.36 0.58
C ARG A 128 14.57 4.59 -0.59
N GLN A 129 13.61 3.72 -0.29
CA GLN A 129 12.92 2.88 -1.25
C GLN A 129 11.96 3.69 -2.13
N ILE A 130 11.34 4.73 -1.56
CA ILE A 130 10.47 5.67 -2.28
C ILE A 130 11.29 6.43 -3.33
N VAL A 131 12.41 7.00 -2.92
CA VAL A 131 13.29 7.77 -3.81
C VAL A 131 13.84 6.88 -4.92
N SER A 132 14.36 5.68 -4.60
CA SER A 132 14.88 4.76 -5.61
C SER A 132 13.81 4.24 -6.58
N GLY A 133 12.60 3.94 -6.07
CA GLY A 133 11.52 3.41 -6.90
C GLY A 133 10.96 4.42 -7.90
N ILE A 134 10.93 5.71 -7.53
CA ILE A 134 10.52 6.80 -8.42
C ILE A 134 11.59 7.05 -9.49
N THR A 135 12.87 7.06 -9.11
CA THR A 135 13.97 7.27 -10.08
C THR A 135 14.06 6.13 -11.09
N ASP A 136 13.95 4.87 -10.66
CA ASP A 136 14.02 3.71 -11.56
C ASP A 136 12.77 3.57 -12.44
N GLY A 137 11.62 4.07 -11.98
CA GLY A 137 10.39 4.16 -12.78
C GLY A 137 10.41 5.29 -13.81
N ALA A 138 11.08 6.42 -13.50
CA ALA A 138 11.17 7.60 -14.35
C ALA A 138 12.29 7.52 -15.40
N VAL A 139 13.33 6.70 -15.16
CA VAL A 139 14.35 6.42 -16.17
C VAL A 139 13.83 5.32 -17.12
N LYS A 140 13.02 5.75 -18.10
CA LYS A 140 12.55 5.04 -19.31
C LYS A 140 11.48 3.96 -19.11
#